data_AF-A0AAD1RAJ3-F1
#
_entry.id   AF-A0AAD1RAJ3-F1
#
_cell.length_a   1.000
_cell.length_b   1.000
_cell.length_c   1.000
_cell.angle_alpha   90.00
_cell.angle_beta   90.00
_cell.angle_gamma   90.00
#
_symmetry.space_group_name_H-M   'P 1'
#
loop_
_entity.id
_entity.type
_entity.pdbx_description
1 polymer ?
#
loop_
_entity_poly.entity_id
_entity_poly.type
_entity_poly.pdbx_seq_one_letter_code
_entity_poly.pdbx_strand_id
1 'polypeptide(L)'
;MVPMYANSYMYIFETEHILEPFKRNIIKYFRFIDDILIIWRGTKTQAQEMVEHINQLPTPIRMTANVNTEKVQFLDVELSVENHRMVYSLYSKPTDRNTILHYNSAHPMNLIKFKPKAQFLRVMRNNSKEMTKQQQLQEMKMKFLDRGYSERVLDKVLEEAEKNATMLQDTITGPKLVFPMTFHSKITENNQYCEA
;
A
#
# COMPACT_ATOMS: atom_id res chain seq x y z
N MET A 1 -9.65 -20.28 3.43
CA MET A 1 -9.20 -21.35 2.52
C MET A 1 -9.16 -20.88 1.06
N VAL A 2 -10.17 -20.15 0.58
CA VAL A 2 -10.26 -19.61 -0.81
C VAL A 2 -9.05 -18.79 -1.31
N PRO A 3 -8.37 -17.94 -0.51
CA PRO A 3 -7.24 -17.15 -1.02
C PRO A 3 -6.02 -17.99 -1.41
N MET A 4 -5.86 -19.17 -0.80
CA MET A 4 -4.66 -19.99 -1.02
C MET A 4 -4.66 -20.61 -2.41
N TYR A 5 -5.82 -21.14 -2.84
CA TYR A 5 -5.94 -21.76 -4.16
C TYR A 5 -5.78 -20.73 -5.29
N ALA A 6 -6.43 -19.57 -5.16
CA ALA A 6 -6.27 -18.47 -6.10
C ALA A 6 -4.81 -18.00 -6.19
N ASN A 7 -4.13 -17.85 -5.05
CA ASN A 7 -2.73 -17.45 -5.02
C ASN A 7 -1.79 -18.49 -5.65
N SER A 8 -2.04 -19.79 -5.44
CA SER A 8 -1.26 -20.87 -6.05
C SER A 8 -1.46 -20.94 -7.56
N TYR A 9 -2.71 -20.84 -8.03
CA TYR A 9 -3.01 -20.79 -9.47
C TYR A 9 -2.34 -19.59 -10.14
N MET A 10 -2.50 -18.39 -9.55
CA MET A 10 -1.88 -17.17 -10.06
C MET A 10 -0.35 -17.27 -10.06
N TYR A 11 0.26 -17.87 -9.04
CA TYR A 11 1.71 -18.07 -9.00
C TYR A 11 2.21 -18.92 -10.19
N ILE A 12 1.53 -20.02 -10.50
CA ILE A 12 1.88 -20.89 -11.64
C ILE A 12 1.68 -20.13 -12.95
N PHE A 13 0.51 -19.51 -13.12
CA PHE A 13 0.17 -18.72 -14.30
C PHE A 13 1.18 -17.60 -14.57
N GLU A 14 1.55 -16.84 -13.53
CA GLU A 14 2.53 -15.76 -13.61
C GLU A 14 3.91 -16.26 -14.00
N THR A 15 4.33 -17.39 -13.42
CA THR A 15 5.64 -17.98 -13.71
C THR A 15 5.72 -18.40 -15.18
N GLU A 16 4.72 -19.13 -15.67
CA GLU A 16 4.72 -19.72 -17.01
C GLU A 16 4.46 -18.69 -18.12
N HIS A 17 3.56 -17.73 -17.89
CA HIS A 17 3.08 -16.83 -18.94
C HIS A 17 3.62 -15.39 -18.86
N ILE A 18 4.22 -14.99 -17.73
CA ILE A 18 4.68 -13.61 -17.52
C ILE A 18 6.17 -13.56 -17.21
N LEU A 19 6.60 -14.22 -16.13
CA LEU A 19 7.95 -14.10 -15.59
C LEU A 19 8.98 -14.75 -16.50
N GLU A 20 8.74 -15.97 -16.99
CA GLU A 20 9.70 -16.66 -17.85
C GLU A 20 9.75 -16.08 -19.28
N PRO A 21 8.62 -15.82 -19.98
CA PRO A 21 8.66 -15.26 -21.34
C PRO A 21 9.23 -13.84 -21.40
N PHE A 22 8.96 -12.99 -20.40
CA PHE A 22 9.33 -11.58 -20.39
C PHE A 22 10.42 -11.22 -19.37
N LYS A 23 11.14 -12.21 -18.86
CA LYS A 23 12.19 -12.07 -17.83
C LYS A 23 13.20 -10.96 -18.10
N ARG A 24 13.57 -10.77 -19.37
CA ARG A 24 14.56 -9.77 -19.79
C ARG A 24 14.03 -8.33 -19.69
N ASN A 25 12.72 -8.17 -19.83
CA ASN A 25 12.04 -6.89 -19.79
C ASN A 25 11.50 -6.55 -18.39
N ILE A 26 11.35 -7.52 -17.49
CA ILE A 26 10.88 -7.28 -16.13
C ILE A 26 12.08 -6.96 -15.23
N ILE A 27 12.15 -5.73 -14.71
CA ILE A 27 13.15 -5.33 -13.70
C ILE A 27 12.70 -5.78 -12.31
N LYS A 28 11.43 -5.54 -11.98
CA LYS A 28 10.79 -5.99 -10.73
C LYS A 28 9.34 -6.34 -10.98
N TYR A 29 8.87 -7.35 -10.27
CA TYR A 29 7.48 -7.80 -10.28
C TYR A 29 6.98 -7.85 -8.84
N PHE A 30 5.85 -7.18 -8.58
CA PHE A 30 5.19 -7.18 -7.29
C PHE A 30 3.73 -7.57 -7.49
N ARG A 31 3.21 -8.41 -6.60
CA ARG A 31 1.80 -8.78 -6.57
C ARG A 31 1.23 -8.64 -5.17
N PHE A 32 0.02 -8.10 -5.10
CA PHE A 32 -0.80 -8.10 -3.91
C PHE A 32 -2.22 -8.55 -4.27
N ILE A 33 -2.53 -9.81 -3.97
CA ILE A 33 -3.78 -10.47 -4.36
C ILE A 33 -3.98 -10.35 -5.89
N ASP A 34 -4.87 -9.46 -6.32
CA ASP A 34 -5.24 -9.24 -7.72
C ASP A 34 -4.48 -8.05 -8.35
N ASP A 35 -3.87 -7.18 -7.54
CA ASP A 35 -3.13 -6.01 -8.01
C ASP A 35 -1.68 -6.39 -8.33
N ILE A 36 -1.22 -6.05 -9.54
CA ILE A 36 0.13 -6.34 -10.02
C ILE A 36 0.84 -5.03 -10.39
N LEU A 37 2.10 -4.89 -9.96
CA LEU A 37 3.01 -3.82 -10.35
C LEU A 37 4.24 -4.41 -11.02
N ILE A 38 4.51 -3.98 -12.25
CA ILE A 38 5.68 -4.39 -13.02
C ILE A 38 6.53 -3.17 -13.33
N ILE A 39 7.80 -3.22 -12.94
CA ILE A 39 8.80 -2.25 -13.38
C ILE A 39 9.40 -2.79 -14.68
N TRP A 40 9.08 -2.14 -15.79
CA TRP A 40 9.40 -2.61 -17.13
C TRP A 40 10.66 -1.94 -17.72
N ARG A 41 11.48 -2.74 -18.40
CA ARG A 41 12.62 -2.35 -19.23
C ARG A 41 12.23 -2.57 -20.68
N GLY A 42 11.94 -1.48 -21.37
CA GLY A 42 11.56 -1.50 -22.79
C GLY A 42 10.64 -0.34 -23.12
N THR A 43 10.04 -0.41 -24.31
CA THR A 43 9.06 0.60 -24.75
C THR A 43 7.68 0.31 -24.17
N LYS A 44 6.84 1.34 -24.13
CA LYS A 44 5.41 1.22 -23.77
C LYS A 44 4.70 0.18 -24.65
N THR A 45 5.01 0.15 -25.95
CA THR A 45 4.44 -0.79 -26.91
C THR A 45 4.74 -2.24 -26.52
N GLN A 46 5.99 -2.55 -26.17
CA GLN A 46 6.36 -3.91 -25.74
C GLN A 46 5.62 -4.34 -24.46
N ALA A 47 5.36 -3.41 -23.54
CA ALA A 47 4.56 -3.69 -22.36
C ALA A 47 3.09 -3.95 -22.70
N GLN A 48 2.53 -3.24 -23.69
CA GLN A 48 1.17 -3.47 -24.18
C GLN A 48 1.06 -4.80 -24.92
N GLU A 49 2.03 -5.15 -25.77
CA GLU A 49 2.10 -6.45 -26.45
C GLU A 49 2.10 -7.61 -25.46
N MET A 50 2.81 -7.48 -24.33
CA MET A 50 2.79 -8.48 -23.26
C MET A 50 1.39 -8.66 -22.66
N VAL A 51 0.67 -7.57 -22.41
CA VAL A 51 -0.69 -7.61 -21.86
C VAL A 51 -1.68 -8.20 -22.87
N GLU A 52 -1.54 -7.84 -24.16
CA GLU A 52 -2.33 -8.41 -25.25
C GLU A 52 -2.07 -9.90 -25.41
N HIS A 53 -0.81 -10.33 -25.36
CA HIS A 53 -0.44 -11.75 -25.40
C HIS A 53 -1.12 -12.55 -24.29
N ILE A 54 -1.09 -12.04 -23.06
CA ILE A 54 -1.75 -12.68 -21.91
C ILE A 54 -3.27 -12.76 -22.11
N ASN A 55 -3.89 -11.71 -22.66
CA ASN A 55 -5.33 -11.66 -22.94
C ASN A 55 -5.77 -12.59 -24.08
N GLN A 56 -4.85 -13.03 -24.95
CA GLN A 56 -5.13 -13.99 -26.02
C GLN A 56 -5.06 -15.45 -25.54
N LEU A 57 -4.48 -15.72 -24.37
CA LEU A 57 -4.40 -17.07 -23.83
C LEU A 57 -5.81 -17.63 -23.57
N PRO A 58 -6.02 -18.94 -23.79
CA PRO A 58 -7.29 -19.63 -23.53
C PRO A 58 -7.49 -19.87 -22.02
N THR A 59 -7.29 -18.83 -21.21
CA THR A 59 -7.47 -18.82 -19.77
C THR A 59 -8.60 -17.85 -19.40
N PRO A 60 -9.24 -18.02 -18.23
CA PRO A 60 -10.24 -17.07 -17.75
C PRO A 60 -9.64 -15.74 -17.29
N ILE A 61 -8.31 -15.61 -17.23
CA ILE A 61 -7.63 -14.41 -16.76
C ILE A 61 -7.61 -13.36 -17.87
N ARG A 62 -8.04 -12.14 -17.53
CA ARG A 62 -7.94 -10.97 -18.38
C ARG A 62 -7.26 -9.84 -17.61
N MET A 63 -6.17 -9.33 -18.17
CA MET A 63 -5.38 -8.26 -17.59
C MET A 63 -5.78 -6.91 -18.17
N THR A 64 -5.97 -5.96 -17.27
CA THR A 64 -6.09 -4.54 -17.61
C THR A 64 -4.85 -3.85 -17.10
N ALA A 65 -4.06 -3.25 -17.99
CA ALA A 65 -2.82 -2.58 -17.62
C ALA A 65 -2.92 -1.07 -17.86
N ASN A 66 -2.53 -0.30 -16.84
CA ASN A 66 -2.26 1.12 -16.99
C ASN A 66 -0.74 1.31 -17.16
N VAL A 67 -0.30 1.44 -18.42
CA VAL A 67 1.11 1.63 -18.75
C VAL A 67 1.42 3.13 -18.83
N ASN A 68 2.11 3.62 -17.80
CA ASN A 68 2.56 4.99 -17.70
C ASN A 68 4.07 5.03 -17.42
N THR A 69 4.78 5.96 -18.07
CA THR A 69 6.23 6.16 -17.97
C THR A 69 6.62 7.09 -16.82
N GLU A 70 5.70 7.96 -16.38
CA GLU A 70 6.00 8.99 -15.39
C GLU A 70 5.54 8.59 -14.00
N LYS A 71 4.30 8.11 -13.89
CA LYS A 71 3.66 7.81 -12.61
C LYS A 71 2.74 6.60 -12.68
N VAL A 72 2.79 5.75 -11.67
CA VAL A 72 1.89 4.60 -11.54
C VAL A 72 1.35 4.51 -10.12
N GLN A 73 0.07 4.18 -10.00
CA GLN A 73 -0.60 3.99 -8.73
C GLN A 73 -0.62 2.49 -8.40
N PHE A 74 -0.20 2.13 -7.20
CA PHE A 74 -0.24 0.76 -6.71
C PHE A 74 -0.62 0.76 -5.24
N LEU A 75 -1.75 0.13 -4.89
CA LEU A 75 -2.33 0.17 -3.55
C LEU A 75 -2.50 1.62 -3.05
N ASP A 76 -1.89 1.91 -1.89
CA ASP A 76 -1.95 3.20 -1.20
C ASP A 76 -0.81 4.16 -1.61
N VAL A 77 -0.06 3.88 -2.68
CA VAL A 77 1.09 4.69 -3.10
C VAL A 77 1.04 5.06 -4.57
N GLU A 78 1.46 6.28 -4.88
CA GLU A 78 1.82 6.72 -6.22
C GLU A 78 3.33 6.68 -6.34
N LEU A 79 3.82 5.95 -7.34
CA LEU A 79 5.23 5.78 -7.65
C LEU A 79 5.58 6.61 -8.87
N SER A 80 6.69 7.32 -8.81
CA SER A 80 7.29 8.04 -9.94
C SER A 80 8.79 7.81 -9.99
N VAL A 81 9.42 8.14 -11.11
CA VAL A 81 10.88 8.13 -11.25
C VAL A 81 11.37 9.55 -11.46
N GLU A 82 12.26 10.01 -10.58
CA GLU A 82 12.89 11.32 -10.68
C GLU A 82 14.39 11.18 -10.50
N ASN A 83 15.19 11.79 -11.39
CA ASN A 83 16.67 11.70 -11.35
C ASN A 83 17.19 10.27 -11.19
N HIS A 84 16.59 9.31 -11.90
CA HIS A 84 16.92 7.87 -11.83
C HIS A 84 16.66 7.22 -10.46
N ARG A 85 15.89 7.88 -9.58
CA ARG A 85 15.48 7.34 -8.27
C ARG A 85 13.97 7.17 -8.24
N MET A 86 13.52 6.09 -7.62
CA MET A 86 12.11 5.88 -7.36
C MET A 86 11.65 6.82 -6.24
N VAL A 87 10.67 7.65 -6.53
CA VAL A 87 9.98 8.53 -5.61
C VAL A 87 8.59 7.94 -5.37
N TYR A 88 8.11 8.01 -4.13
CA TYR A 88 6.79 7.54 -3.79
C TYR A 88 6.08 8.50 -2.85
N SER A 89 4.77 8.58 -2.99
CA SER A 89 3.92 9.40 -2.14
C SER A 89 2.62 8.67 -1.81
N LEU A 90 1.97 9.08 -0.72
CA LEU A 90 0.69 8.51 -0.32
C LEU A 90 -0.35 8.87 -1.39
N TYR A 91 -1.04 7.85 -1.90
CA TYR A 91 -2.14 8.02 -2.83
C TYR A 91 -3.47 7.70 -2.16
N SER A 92 -4.51 8.47 -2.47
CA SER A 92 -5.91 8.18 -2.14
C SER A 92 -6.71 8.25 -3.41
N LYS A 93 -7.56 7.25 -3.66
CA LYS A 93 -8.39 7.27 -4.86
C LYS A 93 -9.33 8.48 -4.79
N PRO A 94 -9.61 9.18 -5.89
CA PRO A 94 -10.58 10.28 -5.91
C PRO A 94 -11.97 9.88 -5.38
N THR A 95 -12.31 8.60 -5.51
CA THR A 95 -13.56 8.00 -5.02
C THR A 95 -13.53 7.64 -3.54
N ASP A 96 -12.36 7.58 -2.90
CA ASP A 96 -12.26 7.32 -1.48
C ASP A 96 -12.72 8.54 -0.70
N ARG A 97 -13.91 8.45 -0.12
CA ARG A 97 -14.45 9.49 0.77
C ARG A 97 -13.59 9.73 2.03
N ASN A 98 -12.55 8.91 2.23
CA ASN A 98 -11.61 8.92 3.34
C ASN A 98 -12.29 9.35 4.65
N THR A 99 -13.38 8.66 4.98
CA THR A 99 -14.27 9.07 6.07
C THR A 99 -13.55 8.87 7.39
N ILE A 100 -12.94 9.94 7.86
CA ILE A 100 -12.40 10.01 9.21
C ILE A 100 -13.57 9.95 10.19
N LEU A 101 -13.42 9.12 11.21
CA LEU A 101 -14.39 8.94 12.26
C LEU A 101 -14.58 10.26 13.03
N HIS A 102 -15.81 10.67 13.31
CA HIS A 102 -16.05 11.88 14.11
C HIS A 102 -15.62 11.67 15.58
N TYR A 103 -15.09 12.71 16.23
CA TYR A 103 -14.61 12.62 17.62
C TYR A 103 -15.71 12.20 18.61
N ASN A 104 -16.92 12.75 18.44
CA ASN A 104 -18.10 12.41 19.27
C ASN A 104 -18.88 11.17 18.79
N SER A 105 -18.29 10.32 17.96
CA SER A 105 -18.96 9.09 17.54
C SER A 105 -19.08 8.09 18.70
N ALA A 106 -20.06 7.19 18.63
CA ALA A 106 -20.30 6.14 19.63
C ALA A 106 -19.25 5.00 19.58
N HIS A 107 -17.99 5.32 19.29
CA HIS A 107 -16.90 4.36 19.17
C HIS A 107 -16.02 4.43 20.43
N PRO A 108 -15.29 3.35 20.76
CA PRO A 108 -14.38 3.35 21.90
C PRO A 108 -13.35 4.48 21.81
N MET A 109 -13.16 5.22 22.90
CA MET A 109 -12.26 6.38 22.94
C MET A 109 -10.82 6.03 22.55
N ASN A 110 -10.37 4.83 22.89
CA ASN A 110 -9.04 4.32 22.52
C ASN A 110 -8.87 4.27 20.99
N LEU A 111 -9.90 3.83 20.26
CA LEU A 111 -9.89 3.74 18.81
C LEU A 111 -9.94 5.13 18.15
N ILE A 112 -10.74 6.05 18.71
CA ILE A 112 -10.80 7.44 18.24
C ILE A 112 -9.43 8.11 18.38
N LYS A 113 -8.76 7.93 19.52
CA LYS A 113 -7.42 8.48 19.79
C LYS A 113 -6.30 7.83 18.96
N PHE A 114 -6.43 6.53 18.65
CA PHE A 114 -5.44 5.81 17.86
C PHE A 114 -5.46 6.19 16.37
N LYS A 115 -6.63 6.53 15.81
CA LYS A 115 -6.79 6.84 14.39
C LYS A 115 -5.85 7.94 13.87
N PRO A 116 -5.72 9.12 14.51
CA PRO A 116 -4.76 10.14 14.10
C PRO A 116 -3.33 9.62 14.04
N LYS A 117 -2.89 8.90 15.09
CA LYS A 117 -1.55 8.33 15.17
C LYS A 117 -1.27 7.38 14.00
N ALA A 118 -2.19 6.46 13.72
CA ALA A 118 -2.06 5.51 12.63
C ALA A 118 -1.99 6.20 11.25
N GLN A 119 -2.79 7.25 11.03
CA GLN A 119 -2.78 7.98 9.76
C GLN A 119 -1.52 8.82 9.58
N PHE A 120 -1.04 9.51 10.62
CA PHE A 120 0.21 10.27 10.54
C PHE A 120 1.40 9.35 10.27
N LEU A 121 1.49 8.21 10.97
CA LEU A 121 2.54 7.21 10.69
C LEU A 121 2.45 6.66 9.26
N ARG A 122 1.23 6.47 8.73
CA ARG A 122 1.02 6.06 7.33
C ARG A 122 1.55 7.10 6.35
N VAL A 123 1.23 8.39 6.55
CA VAL A 123 1.76 9.49 5.72
C VAL A 123 3.28 9.54 5.80
N MET A 124 3.86 9.43 7.00
CA MET A 124 5.31 9.47 7.18
C MET A 124 6.01 8.31 6.48
N ARG A 125 5.45 7.10 6.53
CA ARG A 125 6.06 5.91 5.92
C ARG A 125 5.89 5.87 4.40
N ASN A 126 4.76 6.34 3.88
CA ASN A 126 4.42 6.22 2.47
C ASN A 126 4.83 7.46 1.65
N ASN A 127 5.79 8.26 2.13
CA ASN A 127 6.36 9.37 1.38
C ASN A 127 7.88 9.34 1.39
N SER A 128 8.49 9.47 0.21
CA SER A 128 9.94 9.56 0.06
C SER A 128 10.47 10.99 0.15
N LYS A 129 9.63 12.00 -0.16
CA LYS A 129 10.01 13.42 -0.17
C LYS A 129 9.51 14.13 1.08
N GLU A 130 10.41 14.87 1.73
CA GLU A 130 10.08 15.63 2.94
C GLU A 130 8.98 16.67 2.66
N MET A 131 9.10 17.43 1.58
CA MET A 131 8.13 18.49 1.24
C MET A 131 6.72 17.93 1.03
N THR A 132 6.58 16.84 0.26
CA THR A 132 5.29 16.18 0.01
C THR A 132 4.71 15.58 1.29
N LYS A 133 5.57 14.96 2.12
CA LYS A 133 5.17 14.41 3.42
C LYS A 133 4.60 15.49 4.33
N GLN A 134 5.29 16.62 4.47
CA GLN A 134 4.84 17.74 5.32
C GLN A 134 3.50 18.31 4.82
N GLN A 135 3.36 18.51 3.51
CA GLN A 135 2.09 18.94 2.92
C GLN A 135 0.94 17.98 3.26
N GLN A 136 1.14 16.67 3.03
CA GLN A 136 0.11 15.67 3.30
C GLN A 136 -0.20 15.49 4.79
N LEU A 137 0.77 15.71 5.68
CA LEU A 137 0.54 15.73 7.13
C LEU A 137 -0.37 16.89 7.52
N GLN A 138 -0.15 18.08 6.96
CA GLN A 138 -1.02 19.23 7.19
C GLN A 138 -2.43 19.00 6.65
N GLU A 139 -2.55 18.49 5.42
CA GLU A 139 -3.86 18.11 4.85
C GLU A 139 -4.59 17.08 5.72
N MET A 140 -3.87 16.10 6.25
CA MET A 140 -4.43 15.10 7.17
C MET A 140 -4.86 15.73 8.50
N LYS A 141 -4.05 16.63 9.09
CA LYS A 141 -4.38 17.37 10.32
C LYS A 141 -5.67 18.17 10.12
N MET A 142 -5.79 18.89 9.02
CA MET A 142 -7.00 19.67 8.68
C MET A 142 -8.25 18.79 8.60
N LYS A 143 -8.15 17.59 7.99
CA LYS A 143 -9.27 16.63 7.93
C LYS A 143 -9.68 16.12 9.31
N PHE A 144 -8.75 15.97 10.25
CA PHE A 144 -9.09 15.60 11.63
C PHE A 144 -9.71 16.78 12.40
N LEU A 145 -9.23 18.01 12.20
CA LEU A 145 -9.83 19.20 12.81
C LEU A 145 -11.30 19.37 12.41
N ASP A 146 -11.60 19.21 11.12
CA ASP A 146 -12.98 19.25 10.59
C ASP A 146 -13.90 18.19 11.24
N ARG A 147 -13.34 17.10 11.74
CA ARG A 147 -14.08 16.00 12.41
C ARG A 147 -14.19 16.15 13.93
N GLY A 148 -13.87 17.34 14.46
CA GLY A 148 -14.05 17.69 15.87
C GLY A 148 -12.90 17.23 16.78
N TYR A 149 -11.74 16.86 16.22
CA TYR A 149 -10.57 16.57 17.03
C TYR A 149 -9.92 17.87 17.51
N SER A 150 -9.46 17.90 18.77
CA SER A 150 -8.74 19.05 19.31
C SER A 150 -7.35 19.19 18.70
N GLU A 151 -7.00 20.41 18.27
CA GLU A 151 -5.68 20.73 17.71
C GLU A 151 -4.52 20.32 18.62
N ARG A 152 -4.62 20.64 19.92
CA ARG A 152 -3.58 20.28 20.91
C ARG A 152 -3.32 18.77 20.97
N VAL A 153 -4.36 17.96 20.77
CA VAL A 153 -4.25 16.49 20.76
C VAL A 153 -3.55 16.04 19.48
N LEU A 154 -3.91 16.64 18.33
CA LEU A 154 -3.31 16.30 17.05
C LEU A 154 -1.82 16.66 17.01
N ASP A 155 -1.44 17.83 17.53
CA ASP A 155 -0.04 18.28 17.57
C ASP A 155 0.80 17.35 18.44
N LYS A 156 0.30 16.98 19.62
CA LYS A 156 0.98 16.02 20.49
C LYS A 156 1.17 14.66 19.80
N VAL A 157 0.13 14.16 19.13
CA VAL A 157 0.20 12.88 18.41
C VAL A 157 1.15 12.95 17.22
N LEU A 158 1.21 14.09 16.53
CA LEU A 158 2.13 14.32 15.43
C LEU A 158 3.58 14.31 15.92
N GLU A 159 3.90 15.04 16.99
CA GLU A 159 5.23 15.05 17.61
C GLU A 159 5.65 13.65 18.08
N GLU A 160 4.74 12.90 18.70
CA GLU A 160 4.98 11.50 19.06
C GLU A 160 5.24 10.62 17.83
N ALA A 161 4.49 10.83 16.74
CA ALA A 161 4.68 10.06 15.50
C ALA A 161 6.02 10.38 14.83
N GLU A 162 6.46 11.64 14.82
CA GLU A 162 7.76 12.06 14.28
C GLU A 162 8.91 11.41 15.05
N LYS A 163 8.87 11.45 16.39
CA LYS A 163 9.88 10.78 17.24
C LYS A 163 9.98 9.29 16.93
N ASN A 164 8.83 8.62 16.78
CA ASN A 164 8.79 7.19 16.43
C ASN A 164 9.31 6.91 15.02
N ALA A 165 9.05 7.81 14.06
CA ALA A 165 9.51 7.65 12.68
C ALA A 165 11.03 7.81 12.56
N THR A 166 11.63 8.77 13.27
CA THR A 166 13.10 8.97 13.29
C THR A 166 13.82 7.73 13.84
N MET A 167 13.32 7.17 14.94
CA MET A 167 13.88 5.93 15.51
C MET A 167 13.87 4.74 14.53
N LEU A 168 12.89 4.68 13.63
CA LEU A 168 12.79 3.63 12.61
C LEU A 168 13.70 3.86 11.40
N GLN A 169 14.13 5.10 11.15
CA GLN A 169 15.07 5.44 10.07
C GLN A 169 16.52 5.13 10.46
N ASP A 170 16.88 5.36 11.73
CA ASP A 170 18.24 5.14 12.23
C ASP A 170 18.67 3.67 12.26
N THR A 171 17.72 2.73 12.15
CA THR A 171 18.03 1.28 12.19
C THR A 171 18.22 0.66 10.79
N ILE A 172 17.91 1.35 9.68
CA ILE A 172 17.83 0.72 8.35
C ILE A 172 18.32 1.66 7.23
N THR A 173 19.52 1.39 6.71
CA THR A 173 20.17 2.12 5.61
C THR A 173 19.71 1.63 4.22
N GLY A 174 18.72 2.29 3.61
CA GLY A 174 18.38 2.11 2.18
C GLY A 174 17.01 2.67 1.77
N PRO A 175 16.76 2.93 0.46
CA PRO A 175 15.45 3.38 -0.03
C PRO A 175 14.42 2.26 0.17
N LYS A 176 13.52 2.46 1.13
CA LYS A 176 12.53 1.46 1.55
C LYS A 176 11.23 1.64 0.77
N LEU A 177 10.72 0.56 0.18
CA LEU A 177 9.31 0.43 -0.18
C LEU A 177 8.73 -0.66 0.73
N VAL A 178 8.00 -0.28 1.78
CA VAL A 178 7.44 -1.24 2.75
C VAL A 178 5.95 -1.35 2.54
N PHE A 179 5.51 -2.52 2.09
CA PHE A 179 4.12 -2.92 2.20
C PHE A 179 3.94 -3.58 3.58
N PRO A 180 3.26 -2.96 4.55
CA PRO A 180 2.94 -3.66 5.79
C PRO A 180 1.98 -4.81 5.47
N MET A 181 2.47 -6.04 5.56
CA MET A 181 1.62 -7.22 5.52
C MET A 181 1.26 -7.58 6.97
N THR A 182 0.03 -7.28 7.40
CA THR A 182 -0.44 -7.70 8.71
C THR A 182 -1.23 -9.00 8.58
N PHE A 183 -0.55 -10.13 8.76
CA PHE A 183 -1.19 -11.44 8.86
C PHE A 183 -1.74 -11.61 10.28
N HIS A 184 -3.06 -11.62 10.44
CA HIS A 184 -3.69 -12.01 11.69
C HIS A 184 -4.09 -13.48 11.59
N SER A 185 -3.25 -14.36 12.14
CA SER A 185 -3.69 -15.71 12.50
C SER A 185 -4.61 -15.57 13.73
N LYS A 186 -5.92 -15.73 13.55
CA LYS A 186 -6.80 -16.09 14.67
C LYS A 186 -6.92 -17.62 14.67
N ILE A 187 -6.21 -18.26 15.59
CA ILE A 187 -6.66 -19.55 16.12
C ILE A 187 -7.24 -19.21 17.49
N THR A 188 -8.56 -19.19 17.58
CA THR A 188 -9.29 -19.03 18.84
C THR A 188 -9.38 -20.41 19.51
N GLU A 189 -9.20 -20.39 20.82
CA GLU A 189 -9.24 -21.48 21.79
C GLU A 189 -10.36 -22.50 21.55
N ASN A 190 -10.02 -23.79 21.63
CA ASN A 190 -10.99 -24.85 21.97
C ASN A 190 -10.73 -25.27 23.42
N ASN A 191 -11.68 -24.92 24.28
CA ASN A 191 -11.87 -25.56 25.57
C ASN A 191 -12.89 -26.70 25.40
N GLN A 192 -12.80 -27.72 26.26
CA GLN A 192 -13.62 -28.94 26.40
C GLN A 192 -13.13 -30.20 25.65
N TYR A 193 -12.30 -31.00 26.34
CA TYR A 193 -12.59 -32.40 26.68
C TYR A 193 -11.79 -32.76 27.95
N CYS A 194 -12.48 -32.91 29.09
CA CYS A 194 -12.02 -33.77 30.20
C CYS A 194 -13.26 -34.53 30.68
N GLU A 195 -13.23 -35.84 30.46
CA GLU A 195 -14.14 -36.83 31.04
C GLU A 195 -13.85 -36.98 32.54
N ALA A 196 -14.93 -36.99 33.36
CA ALA A 196 -15.21 -37.92 34.45
C ALA A 196 -16.59 -37.59 35.03
#